data_AF-A0A1I4BVD4-F1
#
_entry.id   AF-A0A1I4BVD4-F1
#
_cell.length_a   1.000
_cell.length_b   1.000
_cell.length_c   1.000
_cell.angle_alpha   90.00
_cell.angle_beta   90.00
_cell.angle_gamma   90.00
#
_symmetry.space_group_name_H-M   'P 1'
#
loop_
_entity.id
_entity.type
_entity.pdbx_description
1 polymer ?
#
loop_
_entity_poly.entity_id
_entity_poly.type
_entity_poly.pdbx_seq_one_letter_code
_entity_poly.pdbx_strand_id
1 'polypeptide(L)'
;MQETVQKYYGETLSGTHDLKTNACCTDTGLPEYVKPLLAKVHDEVMKRYYGCGLVLPEQLEGLTILDLGCGAGRDVYVLSQLVGEKGEIIGVDMTEEQLAVARKHENFHQKAFGYKRGNVRFLHGYIEQLDELELADASIDIIVSNCVINLAMDKAAVLREAYRVLKPGGELYFSDVYSDRRIPNELTNDPVLYGECLSGALYWNDFVPLARTQGFTDPRLVEDRPIIIDNPQLQAKTGNIRFYSATYRLFKLPELELACEDHGQSVVYRGTIVHHPHAFVLDKHHFIETGKQFAVCGNTWRMLHDTRFAGHFDFYGNFERHYGIFPGCGMGIPFDDGASDEQKSSGCC
;
A
#
# COMPACT_ATOMS: atom_id res chain seq x y z
N MET A 1 -24.57 7.47 0.39
CA MET A 1 -23.48 6.52 0.70
C MET A 1 -22.25 7.29 1.17
N GLN A 2 -21.72 8.26 0.40
CA GLN A 2 -20.63 9.14 0.87
C GLN A 2 -20.94 9.88 2.18
N GLU A 3 -22.09 10.55 2.28
CA GLU A 3 -22.54 11.18 3.54
C GLU A 3 -22.65 10.17 4.70
N THR A 4 -22.98 8.91 4.40
CA THR A 4 -23.06 7.83 5.39
C THR A 4 -21.68 7.45 5.92
N VAL A 5 -20.66 7.36 5.04
CA VAL A 5 -19.27 7.10 5.44
C VAL A 5 -18.72 8.27 6.24
N GLN A 6 -18.89 9.50 5.74
CA GLN A 6 -18.43 10.70 6.44
C GLN A 6 -19.04 10.81 7.84
N LYS A 7 -20.36 10.58 7.98
CA LYS A 7 -21.03 10.57 9.27
C LYS A 7 -20.57 9.41 10.17
N TYR A 8 -20.32 8.24 9.60
CA TYR A 8 -19.85 7.07 10.35
C TYR A 8 -18.47 7.33 10.99
N TYR A 9 -17.51 7.83 10.20
CA TYR A 9 -16.14 8.11 10.67
C TYR A 9 -15.97 9.47 11.39
N GLY A 10 -16.86 10.43 11.13
CA GLY A 10 -16.85 11.75 11.75
C GLY A 10 -17.61 11.83 13.07
N GLU A 11 -18.74 11.13 13.20
CA GLU A 11 -19.66 11.26 14.35
C GLU A 11 -19.92 9.95 15.10
N THR A 12 -19.89 8.80 14.42
CA THR A 12 -20.40 7.54 14.99
C THR A 12 -19.31 6.71 15.67
N LEU A 13 -18.10 6.66 15.11
CA LEU A 13 -16.96 5.97 15.71
C LEU A 13 -16.33 6.81 16.82
N SER A 14 -16.14 6.21 18.00
CA SER A 14 -15.53 6.86 19.17
C SER A 14 -14.22 6.21 19.63
N GLY A 15 -13.94 4.98 19.19
CA GLY A 15 -12.65 4.30 19.35
C GLY A 15 -12.58 2.96 18.61
N THR A 16 -11.41 2.31 18.59
CA THR A 16 -11.19 1.00 17.94
C THR A 16 -12.00 -0.15 18.56
N HIS A 17 -12.51 0.01 19.78
CA HIS A 17 -13.35 -0.97 20.46
C HIS A 17 -14.78 -1.06 19.90
N ASP A 18 -15.17 -0.11 19.04
CA ASP A 18 -16.48 -0.10 18.38
C ASP A 18 -16.52 -1.02 17.14
N LEU A 19 -15.36 -1.53 16.71
CA LEU A 19 -15.19 -2.43 15.56
C LEU A 19 -15.63 -3.86 15.90
N LYS A 20 -16.42 -4.48 15.02
CA LYS A 20 -17.02 -5.82 15.24
C LYS A 20 -16.24 -6.95 14.58
N THR A 21 -15.15 -6.64 13.90
CA THR A 21 -14.26 -7.61 13.25
C THR A 21 -12.79 -7.28 13.52
N ASN A 22 -11.89 -8.24 13.30
CA ASN A 22 -10.45 -7.97 13.32
C ASN A 22 -9.93 -7.35 12.02
N ALA A 23 -10.82 -7.02 11.06
CA ALA A 23 -10.44 -6.36 9.82
C ALA A 23 -9.65 -5.08 10.11
N CYS A 24 -10.09 -4.35 11.15
CA CYS A 24 -9.47 -3.11 11.60
C CYS A 24 -8.52 -3.25 12.79
N CYS A 25 -8.13 -4.48 13.16
CA CYS A 25 -7.21 -4.74 14.26
C CYS A 25 -5.98 -5.48 13.76
N THR A 26 -4.85 -4.77 13.59
CA THR A 26 -3.53 -5.43 13.59
C THR A 26 -2.75 -5.06 14.83
N ASP A 27 -2.64 -6.04 15.74
CA ASP A 27 -1.59 -6.08 16.74
C ASP A 27 -0.37 -6.90 16.26
N THR A 28 -0.31 -7.26 14.97
CA THR A 28 0.88 -7.89 14.39
C THR A 28 2.00 -6.87 14.23
N GLY A 29 2.81 -6.75 15.29
CA GLY A 29 4.24 -6.45 15.24
C GLY A 29 4.64 -5.17 14.52
N LEU A 30 4.17 -4.01 15.00
CA LEU A 30 4.80 -2.73 14.65
C LEU A 30 6.32 -2.85 14.85
N PRO A 31 7.16 -2.51 13.85
CA PRO A 31 8.59 -2.58 13.99
C PRO A 31 9.06 -1.79 15.22
N GLU A 32 10.04 -2.33 15.97
CA GLU A 32 10.48 -1.72 17.24
C GLU A 32 10.93 -0.26 17.09
N TYR A 33 11.49 0.10 15.93
CA TYR A 33 11.94 1.47 15.64
C TYR A 33 10.78 2.48 15.51
N VAL A 34 9.55 2.00 15.30
CA VAL A 34 8.35 2.84 15.12
C VAL A 34 7.72 3.22 16.45
N LYS A 35 7.82 2.35 17.47
CA LYS A 35 7.28 2.60 18.81
C LYS A 35 7.70 3.96 19.40
N PRO A 36 8.99 4.37 19.37
CA PRO A 36 9.38 5.68 19.86
C PRO A 36 8.85 6.85 19.00
N LEU A 37 8.51 6.62 17.72
CA LEU A 37 7.90 7.63 16.86
C LEU A 37 6.44 7.86 17.24
N LEU A 38 5.69 6.77 17.45
CA LEU A 38 4.30 6.80 17.92
C LEU A 38 4.18 7.48 19.30
N ALA A 39 5.14 7.22 20.20
CA ALA A 39 5.17 7.85 21.52
C ALA A 39 5.34 9.38 21.49
N LYS A 40 5.76 9.96 20.36
CA LYS A 40 5.87 11.41 20.17
C LYS A 40 4.64 12.02 19.50
N VAL A 41 3.66 11.21 19.09
CA VAL A 41 2.41 11.69 18.52
C VAL A 41 1.47 12.11 19.65
N HIS A 42 0.79 13.24 19.48
CA HIS A 42 -0.11 13.80 20.49
C HIS A 42 -1.27 12.85 20.82
N ASP A 43 -1.61 12.71 22.10
CA ASP A 43 -2.64 11.76 22.58
C ASP A 43 -4.01 11.94 21.90
N GLU A 44 -4.43 13.17 21.65
CA GLU A 44 -5.71 13.46 20.97
C GLU A 44 -5.73 12.92 19.53
N VAL A 45 -4.60 12.98 18.81
CA VAL A 45 -4.46 12.40 17.47
C VAL A 45 -4.49 10.88 17.55
N MET A 46 -3.74 10.31 18.51
CA MET A 46 -3.70 8.86 18.73
C MET A 46 -5.07 8.27 19.06
N LYS A 47 -5.89 8.97 19.86
CA LYS A 47 -7.21 8.50 20.28
C LYS A 47 -8.26 8.49 19.16
N ARG A 48 -8.09 9.29 18.12
CA ARG A 48 -9.02 9.39 16.98
C ARG A 48 -8.61 8.53 15.78
N TYR A 49 -7.78 7.52 16.01
CA TYR A 49 -7.31 6.63 14.97
C TYR A 49 -8.22 5.41 14.80
N TYR A 50 -8.65 5.17 13.56
CA TYR A 50 -9.57 4.07 13.20
C TYR A 50 -9.00 3.10 12.16
N GLY A 51 -7.72 3.23 11.81
CA GLY A 51 -7.10 2.39 10.80
C GLY A 51 -6.61 1.04 11.34
N CYS A 52 -6.15 0.20 10.41
CA CYS A 52 -5.97 -1.22 10.65
C CYS A 52 -4.52 -1.61 10.93
N GLY A 53 -3.58 -0.67 11.07
CA GLY A 53 -2.14 -0.93 11.14
C GLY A 53 -1.32 0.31 10.80
N LEU A 54 -0.05 0.21 10.43
CA LEU A 54 0.70 1.35 9.88
C LEU A 54 1.32 0.92 8.56
N VAL A 55 1.11 1.72 7.52
CA VAL A 55 1.66 1.47 6.20
C VAL A 55 3.01 2.16 6.11
N LEU A 56 4.08 1.36 6.11
CA LEU A 56 5.47 1.83 6.16
C LEU A 56 6.28 1.29 4.98
N PRO A 57 6.33 2.03 3.87
CA PRO A 57 7.26 1.73 2.79
C PRO A 57 8.70 2.00 3.23
N GLU A 58 9.67 1.34 2.60
CA GLU A 58 11.09 1.56 2.88
C GLU A 58 11.61 2.82 2.19
N GLN A 59 12.76 3.32 2.66
CA GLN A 59 13.52 4.41 2.05
C GLN A 59 12.70 5.70 1.89
N LEU A 60 12.37 6.36 3.01
CA LEU A 60 11.46 7.52 3.04
C LEU A 60 12.15 8.89 3.17
N GLU A 61 13.44 8.91 3.54
CA GLU A 61 14.13 10.15 3.90
C GLU A 61 14.11 11.17 2.74
N GLY A 62 13.67 12.40 3.04
CA GLY A 62 13.63 13.51 2.11
C GLY A 62 12.52 13.47 1.06
N LEU A 63 11.62 12.47 1.09
CA LEU A 63 10.57 12.31 0.09
C LEU A 63 9.32 13.15 0.41
N THR A 64 8.55 13.42 -0.64
CA THR A 64 7.18 13.94 -0.54
C THR A 64 6.20 12.76 -0.59
N ILE A 65 5.47 12.57 0.51
CA ILE A 65 4.50 11.49 0.67
C ILE A 65 3.08 12.07 0.71
N LEU A 66 2.12 11.37 0.10
CA LEU A 66 0.68 11.65 0.20
C LEU A 66 -0.01 10.52 0.96
N ASP A 67 -0.73 10.84 2.03
CA ASP A 67 -1.57 9.91 2.80
C ASP A 67 -3.04 10.12 2.43
N LEU A 68 -3.65 9.12 1.80
CA LEU A 68 -5.06 9.14 1.42
C LEU A 68 -5.91 8.65 2.59
N GLY A 69 -6.87 9.47 3.03
CA GLY A 69 -7.72 9.16 4.18
C GLY A 69 -6.99 9.28 5.51
N CYS A 70 -6.26 10.38 5.69
CA CYS A 70 -5.32 10.56 6.81
C CYS A 70 -5.96 10.71 8.20
N GLY A 71 -7.28 10.94 8.27
CA GLY A 71 -8.02 11.15 9.51
C GLY A 71 -7.43 12.27 10.37
N ALA A 72 -7.25 11.99 11.67
CA ALA A 72 -6.63 12.93 12.61
C ALA A 72 -5.09 13.07 12.42
N GLY A 73 -4.50 12.37 11.44
CA GLY A 73 -3.09 12.53 11.05
C GLY A 73 -2.11 11.63 11.80
N ARG A 74 -2.54 10.52 12.42
CA ARG A 74 -1.63 9.61 13.13
C ARG A 74 -0.47 9.16 12.23
N ASP A 75 -0.80 8.62 11.07
CA ASP A 75 0.16 8.05 10.14
C ASP A 75 0.99 9.18 9.50
N VAL A 76 0.35 10.31 9.18
CA VAL A 76 1.04 11.56 8.76
C VAL A 76 2.14 11.98 9.73
N TYR A 77 1.86 12.04 11.04
CA TYR A 77 2.85 12.49 12.03
C TYR A 77 3.94 11.46 12.32
N VAL A 78 3.67 10.16 12.13
CA VAL A 78 4.72 9.13 12.18
C VAL A 78 5.62 9.25 10.95
N LEU A 79 5.03 9.34 9.76
CA LEU A 79 5.78 9.46 8.49
C LEU A 79 6.56 10.78 8.42
N SER A 80 6.05 11.88 8.96
CA SER A 80 6.74 13.17 9.12
C SER A 80 8.12 13.03 9.80
N GLN A 81 8.25 12.10 10.75
CA GLN A 81 9.51 11.81 11.43
C GLN A 81 10.46 10.98 10.55
N LEU A 82 9.91 10.06 9.75
CA LEU A 82 10.69 9.17 8.87
C LEU A 82 11.20 9.87 7.61
N VAL A 83 10.41 10.79 7.03
CA VAL A 83 10.85 11.61 5.89
C VAL A 83 11.83 12.72 6.31
N GLY A 84 11.84 13.07 7.60
CA GLY A 84 12.70 14.11 8.15
C GLY A 84 12.29 15.54 7.76
N GLU A 85 13.00 16.53 8.29
CA GLU A 85 12.71 17.97 8.08
C GLU A 85 12.79 18.42 6.61
N LYS A 86 13.51 17.67 5.76
CA LYS A 86 13.65 17.97 4.32
C LYS A 86 12.58 17.34 3.45
N GLY A 87 11.89 16.31 3.94
CA GLY A 87 10.76 15.70 3.25
C GLY A 87 9.46 16.45 3.54
N GLU A 88 8.37 15.96 2.99
CA GLU A 88 7.03 16.51 3.18
C GLU A 88 6.01 15.38 3.27
N ILE A 89 4.98 15.54 4.09
CA ILE A 89 3.84 14.62 4.15
C ILE A 89 2.54 15.42 4.01
N ILE A 90 1.73 15.02 3.04
CA ILE A 90 0.45 15.66 2.74
C ILE A 90 -0.65 14.66 3.12
N GLY A 91 -1.53 15.01 4.05
CA GLY A 91 -2.70 14.21 4.37
C GLY A 91 -3.94 14.75 3.65
N VAL A 92 -4.73 13.86 3.05
CA VAL A 92 -6.05 14.18 2.47
C VAL A 92 -7.12 13.45 3.27
N ASP A 93 -8.17 14.15 3.69
CA ASP A 93 -9.36 13.52 4.27
C ASP A 93 -10.64 14.29 3.89
N MET A 94 -11.77 13.60 3.81
CA MET A 94 -13.08 14.21 3.53
C MET A 94 -13.75 14.79 4.79
N THR A 95 -13.22 14.48 5.98
CA THR A 95 -13.84 14.80 7.27
C THR A 95 -13.13 15.99 7.93
N GLU A 96 -13.76 17.17 7.89
CA GLU A 96 -13.16 18.39 8.44
C GLU A 96 -12.97 18.30 9.97
N GLU A 97 -13.81 17.55 10.68
CA GLU A 97 -13.67 17.30 12.12
C GLU A 97 -12.38 16.54 12.46
N GLN A 98 -11.95 15.63 11.58
CA GLN A 98 -10.69 14.90 11.74
C GLN A 98 -9.50 15.80 11.42
N LEU A 99 -9.58 16.52 10.29
CA LEU A 99 -8.55 17.47 9.88
C LEU A 99 -8.36 18.60 10.89
N ALA A 100 -9.43 19.06 11.55
CA ALA A 100 -9.34 20.06 12.59
C ALA A 100 -8.48 19.59 13.77
N VAL A 101 -8.58 18.31 14.16
CA VAL A 101 -7.70 17.72 15.19
C VAL A 101 -6.27 17.60 14.67
N ALA A 102 -6.09 17.15 13.42
CA ALA A 102 -4.78 17.05 12.81
C ALA A 102 -4.05 18.41 12.82
N ARG A 103 -4.69 19.45 12.26
CA ARG A 103 -4.18 20.81 12.14
C ARG A 103 -3.90 21.48 13.49
N LYS A 104 -4.77 21.24 14.49
CA LYS A 104 -4.60 21.77 15.86
C LYS A 104 -3.24 21.38 16.47
N HIS A 105 -2.70 20.21 16.12
CA HIS A 105 -1.49 19.66 16.72
C HIS A 105 -0.23 19.80 15.86
N GLU A 106 -0.27 20.52 14.74
CA GLU A 106 0.90 20.71 13.86
C GLU A 106 2.10 21.34 14.61
N ASN A 107 1.84 22.43 15.33
CA ASN A 107 2.87 23.12 16.11
C ASN A 107 3.44 22.27 17.25
N PHE A 108 2.62 21.38 17.83
CA PHE A 108 3.09 20.45 18.85
C PHE A 108 4.11 19.48 18.25
N HIS A 109 3.74 18.82 17.15
CA HIS A 109 4.59 17.83 16.49
C HIS A 109 5.86 18.46 15.92
N GLN A 110 5.78 19.62 15.27
CA GLN A 110 6.94 20.35 14.80
C GLN A 110 7.98 20.57 15.92
N LYS A 111 7.53 21.02 17.10
CA LYS A 111 8.40 21.24 18.26
C LYS A 111 8.92 19.92 18.84
N ALA A 112 8.06 18.92 18.97
CA ALA A 112 8.42 17.59 19.50
C ALA A 112 9.46 16.87 18.63
N PHE A 113 9.43 17.12 17.31
CA PHE A 113 10.38 16.54 16.36
C PHE A 113 11.66 17.39 16.18
N GLY A 114 11.69 18.59 16.77
CA GLY A 114 12.84 19.49 16.70
C GLY A 114 13.01 20.21 15.38
N TYR A 115 11.93 20.35 14.59
CA TYR A 115 11.98 20.96 13.27
C TYR A 115 11.85 22.48 13.34
N LYS A 116 12.65 23.19 12.54
CA LYS A 116 12.59 24.65 12.37
C LYS A 116 11.36 25.07 11.59
N ARG A 117 10.85 24.20 10.71
CA ARG A 117 9.61 24.39 9.94
C ARG A 117 8.78 23.12 9.98
N GLY A 118 7.46 23.25 9.97
CA GLY A 118 6.57 22.11 9.75
C GLY A 118 6.81 21.51 8.36
N ASN A 119 6.70 20.19 8.27
CA ASN A 119 6.81 19.42 7.03
C ASN A 119 5.51 18.66 6.71
N VAL A 120 4.40 19.07 7.32
CA VAL A 120 3.10 18.43 7.16
C VAL A 120 2.11 19.42 6.54
N ARG A 121 1.18 18.92 5.72
CA ARG A 121 0.07 19.69 5.16
C ARG A 121 -1.19 18.85 5.14
N PHE A 122 -2.34 19.43 5.51
CA PHE A 122 -3.62 18.73 5.54
C PHE A 122 -4.63 19.36 4.59
N LEU A 123 -5.09 18.61 3.60
CA LEU A 123 -6.03 19.04 2.57
C LEU A 123 -7.41 18.40 2.80
N HIS A 124 -8.46 19.19 2.67
CA HIS A 124 -9.84 18.71 2.76
C HIS A 124 -10.35 18.37 1.36
N GLY A 125 -10.80 17.14 1.16
CA GLY A 125 -11.40 16.70 -0.11
C GLY A 125 -11.51 15.20 -0.26
N TYR A 126 -11.92 14.77 -1.44
CA TYR A 126 -12.14 13.36 -1.77
C TYR A 126 -10.90 12.77 -2.44
N ILE A 127 -10.60 11.51 -2.11
CA ILE A 127 -9.45 10.79 -2.66
C ILE A 127 -9.65 10.40 -4.13
N GLU A 128 -10.91 10.42 -4.62
CA GLU A 128 -11.29 10.27 -6.02
C GLU A 128 -11.08 11.54 -6.87
N GLN A 129 -10.87 12.70 -6.23
CA GLN A 129 -10.87 14.04 -6.86
C GLN A 129 -9.63 14.84 -6.46
N LEU A 130 -8.45 14.22 -6.51
CA LEU A 130 -7.19 14.89 -6.14
C LEU A 130 -6.83 16.05 -7.08
N ASP A 131 -7.43 16.11 -8.27
CA ASP A 131 -7.34 17.20 -9.24
C ASP A 131 -8.07 18.47 -8.79
N GLU A 132 -9.04 18.36 -7.88
CA GLU A 132 -9.68 19.51 -7.23
C GLU A 132 -8.83 20.08 -6.08
N LEU A 133 -7.75 19.39 -5.70
CA LEU A 133 -6.82 19.78 -4.63
C LEU A 133 -5.56 20.44 -5.20
N GLU A 134 -4.78 21.08 -4.32
CA GLU A 134 -3.50 21.71 -4.66
C GLU A 134 -2.36 20.67 -4.84
N LEU A 135 -2.58 19.69 -5.72
CA LEU A 135 -1.69 18.58 -6.05
C LEU A 135 -1.36 18.55 -7.55
N ALA A 136 -0.13 18.96 -7.88
CA ALA A 136 0.35 18.96 -9.25
C ALA A 136 0.62 17.53 -9.76
N ASP A 137 0.54 17.36 -11.08
CA ASP A 137 1.01 16.14 -11.75
C ASP A 137 2.47 15.86 -11.38
N ALA A 138 2.82 14.58 -11.22
CA ALA A 138 4.20 14.16 -10.95
C ALA A 138 4.89 14.94 -9.81
N SER A 139 4.18 15.17 -8.70
CA SER A 139 4.67 15.91 -7.54
C SER A 139 4.93 15.04 -6.30
N ILE A 140 4.40 13.82 -6.27
CA ILE A 140 4.46 12.91 -5.12
C ILE A 140 5.43 11.75 -5.38
N ASP A 141 6.32 11.46 -4.43
CA ASP A 141 7.23 10.30 -4.53
C ASP A 141 6.51 9.00 -4.13
N ILE A 142 5.76 9.03 -3.03
CA ILE A 142 5.04 7.87 -2.51
C ILE A 142 3.63 8.26 -2.08
N ILE A 143 2.65 7.44 -2.44
CA ILE A 143 1.30 7.51 -1.89
C ILE A 143 1.14 6.34 -0.91
N VAL A 144 0.66 6.64 0.29
CA VAL A 144 0.23 5.64 1.27
C VAL A 144 -1.27 5.72 1.50
N SER A 145 -1.86 4.60 1.90
CA SER A 145 -3.27 4.50 2.24
C SER A 145 -3.49 3.26 3.10
N ASN A 146 -4.37 3.36 4.09
CA ASN A 146 -4.70 2.24 4.97
C ASN A 146 -6.23 2.06 5.07
N CYS A 147 -6.75 1.05 4.39
CA CYS A 147 -8.16 0.61 4.41
C CYS A 147 -9.21 1.66 4.01
N VAL A 148 -8.84 2.64 3.17
CA VAL A 148 -9.77 3.66 2.69
C VAL A 148 -10.15 3.54 1.21
N ILE A 149 -9.35 2.89 0.38
CA ILE A 149 -9.64 2.79 -1.07
C ILE A 149 -10.91 1.96 -1.31
N ASN A 150 -11.15 0.95 -0.47
CA ASN A 150 -12.40 0.19 -0.52
C ASN A 150 -13.67 0.99 -0.20
N LEU A 151 -13.54 2.08 0.55
CA LEU A 151 -14.64 3.00 0.86
C LEU A 151 -14.89 4.00 -0.27
N ALA A 152 -13.95 4.16 -1.20
CA ALA A 152 -14.11 5.02 -2.36
C ALA A 152 -15.26 4.52 -3.26
N MET A 153 -16.06 5.48 -3.73
CA MET A 153 -17.17 5.23 -4.65
C MET A 153 -16.67 4.91 -6.05
N ASP A 154 -15.62 5.63 -6.50
CA ASP A 154 -14.95 5.40 -7.77
C ASP A 154 -13.49 5.02 -7.54
N LYS A 155 -13.26 3.72 -7.36
CA LYS A 155 -11.92 3.14 -7.18
C LYS A 155 -11.02 3.35 -8.40
N ALA A 156 -11.59 3.42 -9.59
CA ALA A 156 -10.84 3.70 -10.81
C ALA A 156 -10.31 5.14 -10.79
N ALA A 157 -11.12 6.10 -10.32
CA ALA A 157 -10.70 7.48 -10.13
C ALA A 157 -9.57 7.61 -9.10
N VAL A 158 -9.65 6.93 -7.95
CA VAL A 158 -8.54 6.93 -6.97
C VAL A 158 -7.23 6.47 -7.61
N LEU A 159 -7.26 5.34 -8.32
CA LEU A 159 -6.05 4.80 -8.96
C LEU A 159 -5.53 5.70 -10.08
N ARG A 160 -6.42 6.31 -10.88
CA ARG A 160 -6.05 7.26 -11.93
C ARG A 160 -5.40 8.51 -11.37
N GLU A 161 -5.98 9.09 -10.32
CA GLU A 161 -5.46 10.29 -9.68
C GLU A 161 -4.15 10.01 -8.94
N ALA A 162 -4.05 8.86 -8.27
CA ALA A 162 -2.79 8.38 -7.70
C ALA A 162 -1.70 8.28 -8.78
N TYR A 163 -2.01 7.67 -9.93
CA TYR A 163 -1.07 7.59 -11.04
C TYR A 163 -0.71 8.98 -11.59
N ARG A 164 -1.65 9.93 -11.67
CA ARG A 164 -1.38 11.30 -12.14
C ARG A 164 -0.38 12.03 -11.24
N VAL A 165 -0.62 12.07 -9.94
CA VAL A 165 0.19 12.85 -8.99
C VAL A 165 1.55 12.22 -8.67
N LEU A 166 1.70 10.90 -8.85
CA LEU A 166 2.99 10.23 -8.68
C LEU A 166 4.03 10.71 -9.69
N LYS A 167 5.26 10.94 -9.23
CA LYS A 167 6.44 11.12 -10.09
C LYS A 167 6.74 9.84 -10.87
N PRO A 168 7.41 9.91 -12.03
CA PRO A 168 8.04 8.74 -12.63
C PRO A 168 8.94 8.02 -11.62
N GLY A 169 8.80 6.70 -11.49
CA GLY A 169 9.47 5.90 -10.47
C GLY A 169 8.85 5.99 -9.07
N GLY A 170 7.80 6.80 -8.90
CA GLY A 170 7.02 6.88 -7.67
C GLY A 170 6.15 5.65 -7.44
N GLU A 171 5.59 5.54 -6.25
CA GLU A 171 4.95 4.32 -5.77
C GLU A 171 3.65 4.59 -5.01
N LEU A 172 2.59 3.85 -5.32
CA LEU A 172 1.43 3.68 -4.45
C LEU A 172 1.63 2.42 -3.59
N TYR A 173 1.83 2.60 -2.29
CA TYR A 173 2.07 1.53 -1.32
C TYR A 173 0.98 1.57 -0.26
N PHE A 174 0.08 0.59 -0.25
CA PHE A 174 -1.14 0.67 0.54
C PHE A 174 -1.60 -0.69 1.03
N SER A 175 -2.34 -0.70 2.15
CA SER A 175 -3.00 -1.88 2.68
C SER A 175 -4.51 -1.72 2.59
N ASP A 176 -5.20 -2.77 2.15
CA ASP A 176 -6.67 -2.80 2.12
C ASP A 176 -7.22 -4.22 2.27
N VAL A 177 -8.54 -4.34 2.34
CA VAL A 177 -9.28 -5.59 2.43
C VAL A 177 -9.58 -6.15 1.02
N TYR A 178 -9.38 -7.44 0.82
CA TYR A 178 -9.69 -8.12 -0.42
C TYR A 178 -10.49 -9.38 -0.16
N SER A 179 -11.27 -9.79 -1.15
CA SER A 179 -12.05 -11.02 -1.09
C SER A 179 -11.52 -12.07 -2.08
N ASP A 180 -11.72 -13.36 -1.76
CA ASP A 180 -11.40 -14.46 -2.70
C ASP A 180 -12.41 -14.62 -3.83
N ARG A 181 -13.54 -13.88 -3.77
CA ARG A 181 -14.64 -13.93 -4.74
C ARG A 181 -15.45 -12.65 -4.69
N ARG A 182 -16.16 -12.35 -5.77
CA ARG A 182 -17.05 -11.17 -5.86
C ARG A 182 -18.12 -11.20 -4.77
N ILE A 183 -18.33 -10.06 -4.14
CA ILE A 183 -19.31 -9.87 -3.09
C ILE A 183 -20.69 -9.66 -3.74
N PRO A 184 -21.74 -10.40 -3.32
CA PRO A 184 -23.10 -10.19 -3.81
C PRO A 184 -23.62 -8.78 -3.47
N ASN A 185 -24.33 -8.16 -4.42
CA ASN A 185 -24.89 -6.80 -4.26
C ASN A 185 -25.78 -6.64 -3.02
N GLU A 186 -26.44 -7.72 -2.57
CA GLU A 186 -27.27 -7.73 -1.36
C GLU A 186 -26.45 -7.39 -0.10
N LEU A 187 -25.18 -7.81 -0.05
CA LEU A 187 -24.28 -7.52 1.07
C LEU A 187 -23.66 -6.11 0.97
N THR A 188 -23.52 -5.56 -0.24
CA THR A 188 -23.00 -4.20 -0.47
C THR A 188 -23.91 -3.12 0.12
N ASN A 189 -25.21 -3.40 0.23
CA ASN A 189 -26.18 -2.49 0.85
C ASN A 189 -26.28 -2.63 2.38
N ASP A 190 -25.56 -3.58 2.99
CA ASP A 190 -25.53 -3.73 4.45
C ASP A 190 -24.58 -2.68 5.07
N PRO A 191 -25.10 -1.71 5.86
CA PRO A 191 -24.29 -0.61 6.37
C PRO A 191 -23.24 -1.06 7.38
N VAL A 192 -23.44 -2.19 8.06
CA VAL A 192 -22.46 -2.72 9.02
C VAL A 192 -21.31 -3.38 8.28
N LEU A 193 -21.59 -4.24 7.29
CA LEU A 193 -20.54 -4.85 6.47
C LEU A 193 -19.76 -3.82 5.66
N TYR A 194 -20.43 -2.74 5.24
CA TYR A 194 -19.79 -1.66 4.51
C TYR A 194 -18.88 -0.81 5.40
N GLY A 195 -19.35 -0.46 6.62
CA GLY A 195 -18.56 0.26 7.61
C GLY A 195 -17.31 -0.49 8.08
N GLU A 196 -17.35 -1.82 8.12
CA GLU A 196 -16.21 -2.70 8.45
C GLU A 196 -15.26 -2.96 7.25
N CYS A 197 -15.40 -2.20 6.16
CA CYS A 197 -14.63 -2.38 4.90
C CYS A 197 -14.75 -3.77 4.26
N LEU A 198 -15.74 -4.59 4.64
CA LEU A 198 -15.92 -5.94 4.11
C LEU A 198 -16.71 -5.92 2.82
N SER A 199 -17.91 -5.34 2.79
CA SER A 199 -18.79 -5.44 1.62
C SER A 199 -18.37 -4.57 0.43
N GLY A 200 -17.48 -3.59 0.67
CA GLY A 200 -16.82 -2.79 -0.36
C GLY A 200 -15.52 -3.40 -0.89
N ALA A 201 -15.06 -4.52 -0.31
CA ALA A 201 -13.79 -5.13 -0.66
C ALA A 201 -13.80 -5.69 -2.09
N LEU A 202 -12.81 -5.30 -2.88
CA LEU A 202 -12.65 -5.85 -4.23
C LEU A 202 -12.26 -7.33 -4.18
N TYR A 203 -12.81 -8.09 -5.13
CA TYR A 203 -12.23 -9.38 -5.50
C TYR A 203 -10.82 -9.13 -6.02
N TRP A 204 -9.83 -9.86 -5.50
CA TRP A 204 -8.42 -9.62 -5.84
C TRP A 204 -8.14 -9.65 -7.36
N ASN A 205 -8.83 -10.54 -8.10
CA ASN A 205 -8.64 -10.67 -9.54
C ASN A 205 -9.48 -9.67 -10.37
N ASP A 206 -10.31 -8.84 -9.72
CA ASP A 206 -10.88 -7.63 -10.35
C ASP A 206 -9.99 -6.40 -10.07
N PHE A 207 -9.33 -6.36 -8.90
CA PHE A 207 -8.40 -5.29 -8.52
C PHE A 207 -7.17 -5.23 -9.43
N VAL A 208 -6.48 -6.35 -9.67
CA VAL A 208 -5.24 -6.36 -10.48
C VAL A 208 -5.49 -5.83 -11.90
N PRO A 209 -6.52 -6.29 -12.64
CA PRO A 209 -6.87 -5.69 -13.93
C PRO A 209 -7.24 -4.22 -13.82
N LEU A 210 -7.99 -3.80 -12.79
CA LEU A 210 -8.35 -2.40 -12.59
C LEU A 210 -7.10 -1.52 -12.46
N ALA A 211 -6.16 -1.89 -11.60
CA ALA A 211 -4.89 -1.18 -11.42
C ALA A 211 -4.12 -1.06 -12.75
N ARG A 212 -4.04 -2.16 -13.51
CA ARG A 212 -3.41 -2.19 -14.83
C ARG A 212 -4.05 -1.22 -15.81
N THR A 213 -5.39 -1.14 -15.86
CA THR A 213 -6.08 -0.21 -16.77
C THR A 213 -5.82 1.26 -16.44
N GLN A 214 -5.41 1.57 -15.21
CA GLN A 214 -5.06 2.94 -14.78
C GLN A 214 -3.55 3.23 -14.89
N GLY A 215 -2.76 2.31 -15.45
CA GLY A 215 -1.33 2.49 -15.74
C GLY A 215 -0.37 1.75 -14.82
N PHE A 216 -0.86 1.12 -13.75
CA PHE A 216 -0.02 0.31 -12.86
C PHE A 216 0.12 -1.11 -13.42
N THR A 217 1.08 -1.31 -14.34
CA THR A 217 1.21 -2.55 -15.13
C THR A 217 1.47 -3.81 -14.30
N ASP A 218 2.26 -3.69 -13.23
CA ASP A 218 2.70 -4.83 -12.41
C ASP A 218 2.48 -4.58 -10.91
N PRO A 219 1.23 -4.69 -10.41
CA PRO A 219 0.94 -4.62 -8.98
C PRO A 219 1.60 -5.77 -8.22
N ARG A 220 2.34 -5.46 -7.16
CA ARG A 220 3.06 -6.47 -6.34
C ARG A 220 2.43 -6.62 -4.96
N LEU A 221 2.12 -7.85 -4.59
CA LEU A 221 1.63 -8.21 -3.26
C LEU A 221 2.81 -8.33 -2.29
N VAL A 222 2.86 -7.46 -1.29
CA VAL A 222 3.97 -7.39 -0.32
C VAL A 222 3.76 -8.37 0.83
N GLU A 223 2.57 -8.34 1.41
CA GLU A 223 2.17 -9.23 2.49
C GLU A 223 0.64 -9.36 2.51
N ASP A 224 0.15 -10.43 3.13
CA ASP A 224 -1.28 -10.59 3.41
C ASP A 224 -1.49 -11.45 4.65
N ARG A 225 -2.69 -11.32 5.22
CA ARG A 225 -3.20 -12.19 6.29
C ARG A 225 -4.71 -12.39 6.14
N PRO A 226 -5.24 -13.55 6.56
CA PRO A 226 -6.68 -13.76 6.61
C PRO A 226 -7.35 -12.87 7.65
N ILE A 227 -8.55 -12.37 7.34
CA ILE A 227 -9.44 -11.67 8.27
C ILE A 227 -10.45 -12.67 8.83
N ILE A 228 -10.65 -12.64 10.14
CA ILE A 228 -11.57 -13.54 10.85
C ILE A 228 -12.80 -12.73 11.27
N ILE A 229 -13.98 -13.23 10.88
CA ILE A 229 -15.27 -12.65 11.26
C ILE A 229 -15.79 -13.43 12.46
N ASP A 230 -15.54 -12.93 13.66
CA ASP A 230 -15.97 -13.58 14.91
C ASP A 230 -17.47 -13.42 15.19
N ASN A 231 -18.12 -12.43 14.56
CA ASN A 231 -19.56 -12.19 14.73
C ASN A 231 -20.38 -13.26 13.96
N PRO A 232 -21.15 -14.13 14.64
CA PRO A 232 -21.87 -15.22 13.98
C PRO A 232 -22.92 -14.75 12.98
N GLN A 233 -23.52 -13.57 13.20
CA GLN A 233 -24.53 -13.00 12.32
C GLN A 233 -23.91 -12.51 11.02
N LEU A 234 -22.71 -11.90 11.10
CA LEU A 234 -21.97 -11.49 9.92
C LEU A 234 -21.42 -12.70 9.18
N GLN A 235 -20.89 -13.70 9.89
CA GLN A 235 -20.39 -14.94 9.30
C GLN A 235 -21.49 -15.68 8.51
N ALA A 236 -22.71 -15.74 9.06
CA ALA A 236 -23.85 -16.33 8.36
C ALA A 236 -24.22 -15.58 7.07
N LYS A 237 -24.07 -14.24 7.06
CA LYS A 237 -24.33 -13.41 5.87
C LYS A 237 -23.24 -13.54 4.81
N THR A 238 -21.96 -13.55 5.23
CA THR A 238 -20.82 -13.62 4.30
C THR A 238 -20.59 -15.03 3.77
N GLY A 239 -21.15 -16.05 4.42
CA GLY A 239 -21.07 -17.44 3.97
C GLY A 239 -19.62 -17.88 3.79
N ASN A 240 -19.28 -18.33 2.58
CA ASN A 240 -17.95 -18.85 2.24
C ASN A 240 -17.00 -17.80 1.65
N ILE A 241 -17.35 -16.51 1.70
CA ILE A 241 -16.45 -15.43 1.26
C ILE A 241 -15.29 -15.35 2.26
N ARG A 242 -14.07 -15.47 1.77
CA ARG A 242 -12.86 -15.29 2.59
C ARG A 242 -12.30 -13.91 2.33
N PHE A 243 -11.99 -13.22 3.42
CA PHE A 243 -11.41 -11.88 3.40
C PHE A 243 -9.95 -11.93 3.83
N TYR A 244 -9.16 -11.05 3.24
CA TYR A 244 -7.74 -10.90 3.50
C TYR A 244 -7.44 -9.42 3.64
N SER A 245 -6.57 -9.06 4.56
CA SER A 245 -5.93 -7.76 4.50
C SER A 245 -4.60 -7.96 3.79
N ALA A 246 -4.36 -7.17 2.76
CA ALA A 246 -3.20 -7.29 1.90
C ALA A 246 -2.57 -5.92 1.67
N THR A 247 -1.23 -5.90 1.69
CA THR A 247 -0.43 -4.74 1.35
C THR A 247 0.06 -4.90 -0.08
N TYR A 248 -0.25 -3.94 -0.93
CA TYR A 248 0.21 -3.88 -2.31
C TYR A 248 1.17 -2.71 -2.50
N ARG A 249 2.09 -2.90 -3.46
CA ARG A 249 2.93 -1.84 -4.01
C ARG A 249 2.79 -1.75 -5.52
N LEU A 250 2.54 -0.56 -6.02
CA LEU A 250 2.24 -0.25 -7.42
C LEU A 250 3.16 0.88 -7.87
N PHE A 251 4.14 0.57 -8.71
CA PHE A 251 5.08 1.56 -9.24
C PHE A 251 4.53 2.27 -10.48
N LYS A 252 4.78 3.58 -10.57
CA LYS A 252 4.58 4.35 -11.81
C LYS A 252 5.82 4.23 -12.69
N LEU A 253 5.86 3.16 -13.47
CA LEU A 253 6.91 2.87 -14.43
C LEU A 253 6.27 2.41 -15.74
N PRO A 254 6.13 3.30 -16.76
CA PRO A 254 5.44 2.98 -18.00
C PRO A 254 6.16 1.91 -18.85
N GLU A 255 7.44 1.66 -18.58
CA GLU A 255 8.26 0.64 -19.25
C GLU A 255 8.09 -0.78 -18.67
N LEU A 256 7.26 -0.96 -17.63
CA LEU A 256 6.94 -2.29 -17.10
C LEU A 256 6.08 -3.08 -18.11
N GLU A 257 6.31 -4.38 -18.13
CA GLU A 257 5.59 -5.32 -18.98
C GLU A 257 4.54 -6.10 -18.18
N LEU A 258 3.54 -6.67 -18.85
CA LEU A 258 2.49 -7.45 -18.18
C LEU A 258 2.98 -8.80 -17.66
N ALA A 259 4.02 -9.34 -18.30
CA ALA A 259 4.66 -10.58 -17.94
C ALA A 259 6.05 -10.31 -17.37
N CYS A 260 6.56 -11.24 -16.57
CA CYS A 260 7.95 -11.20 -16.13
C CYS A 260 8.87 -11.68 -17.26
N GLU A 261 9.47 -10.76 -17.99
CA GLU A 261 10.43 -11.13 -19.04
C GLU A 261 11.85 -11.30 -18.48
N ASP A 262 12.57 -12.29 -19.00
CA ASP A 262 13.95 -12.61 -18.65
C ASP A 262 14.92 -11.97 -19.64
N HIS A 263 15.80 -11.13 -19.11
CA HIS A 263 16.90 -10.52 -19.84
C HIS A 263 18.29 -10.94 -19.29
N GLY A 264 18.34 -11.99 -18.46
CA GLY A 264 19.57 -12.46 -17.81
C GLY A 264 20.09 -11.49 -16.73
N GLN A 265 19.18 -10.71 -16.14
CA GLN A 265 19.52 -9.65 -15.20
C GLN A 265 19.65 -10.18 -13.76
N SER A 266 20.49 -9.51 -12.99
CA SER A 266 20.61 -9.76 -11.56
C SER A 266 21.03 -8.51 -10.79
N VAL A 267 20.76 -8.50 -9.50
CA VAL A 267 21.05 -7.40 -8.59
C VAL A 267 21.77 -7.90 -7.34
N VAL A 268 22.49 -7.00 -6.68
CA VAL A 268 23.05 -7.23 -5.33
C VAL A 268 22.56 -6.11 -4.43
N TYR A 269 21.87 -6.46 -3.34
CA TYR A 269 21.48 -5.47 -2.34
C TYR A 269 22.69 -5.08 -1.49
N ARG A 270 22.90 -3.78 -1.28
CA ARG A 270 24.06 -3.24 -0.55
C ARG A 270 23.86 -3.21 0.98
N GLY A 271 22.66 -3.48 1.49
CA GLY A 271 22.40 -3.41 2.94
C GLY A 271 22.29 -1.99 3.48
N THR A 272 22.03 -0.99 2.63
CA THR A 272 22.14 0.43 2.98
C THR A 272 20.79 1.10 3.28
N ILE A 273 19.66 0.40 3.10
CA ILE A 273 18.35 0.93 3.51
C ILE A 273 18.25 0.85 5.04
N VAL A 274 17.93 1.97 5.67
CA VAL A 274 17.82 2.10 7.12
C VAL A 274 16.81 1.08 7.66
N HIS A 275 17.15 0.41 8.76
CA HIS A 275 16.38 -0.70 9.38
C HIS A 275 16.34 -2.02 8.59
N HIS A 276 16.93 -2.08 7.39
CA HIS A 276 16.97 -3.28 6.54
C HIS A 276 18.41 -3.70 6.16
N PRO A 277 19.36 -3.87 7.11
CA PRO A 277 20.77 -4.08 6.77
C PRO A 277 21.09 -5.48 6.20
N HIS A 278 20.24 -6.48 6.44
CA HIS A 278 20.53 -7.88 6.13
C HIS A 278 19.80 -8.40 4.90
N ALA A 279 18.62 -7.85 4.61
CA ALA A 279 17.84 -8.19 3.43
C ALA A 279 16.86 -7.06 3.11
N PHE A 280 16.51 -6.95 1.83
CA PHE A 280 15.41 -6.14 1.34
C PHE A 280 14.30 -7.06 0.82
N VAL A 281 13.06 -6.79 1.24
CA VAL A 281 11.88 -7.50 0.76
C VAL A 281 11.13 -6.56 -0.17
N LEU A 282 11.22 -6.80 -1.48
CA LEU A 282 10.46 -6.01 -2.44
C LEU A 282 8.97 -6.40 -2.38
N ASP A 283 8.69 -7.70 -2.36
CA ASP A 283 7.34 -8.26 -2.30
C ASP A 283 7.39 -9.72 -1.79
N LYS A 284 6.24 -10.43 -1.77
CA LYS A 284 6.15 -11.83 -1.30
C LYS A 284 7.12 -12.80 -2.00
N HIS A 285 7.63 -12.46 -3.17
CA HIS A 285 8.46 -13.34 -3.99
C HIS A 285 9.93 -12.92 -4.01
N HIS A 286 10.27 -11.74 -3.51
CA HIS A 286 11.60 -11.14 -3.66
C HIS A 286 12.21 -10.80 -2.29
N PHE A 287 12.84 -11.80 -1.67
CA PHE A 287 13.70 -11.65 -0.49
C PHE A 287 15.17 -11.59 -0.93
N ILE A 288 15.77 -10.40 -0.90
CA ILE A 288 17.10 -10.14 -1.46
C ILE A 288 18.10 -9.91 -0.33
N GLU A 289 18.97 -10.89 -0.10
CA GLU A 289 20.01 -10.84 0.94
C GLU A 289 21.12 -9.84 0.60
N THR A 290 21.62 -9.12 1.61
CA THR A 290 22.74 -8.19 1.45
C THR A 290 23.99 -8.90 0.95
N GLY A 291 24.61 -8.34 -0.08
CA GLY A 291 25.87 -8.85 -0.66
C GLY A 291 25.73 -10.11 -1.51
N LYS A 292 24.50 -10.65 -1.66
CA LYS A 292 24.24 -11.84 -2.48
C LYS A 292 23.69 -11.46 -3.85
N GLN A 293 24.23 -12.07 -4.89
CA GLN A 293 23.69 -11.96 -6.25
C GLN A 293 22.30 -12.60 -6.30
N PHE A 294 21.32 -11.86 -6.82
CA PHE A 294 19.93 -12.29 -6.92
C PHE A 294 19.43 -12.07 -8.35
N ALA A 295 18.98 -13.13 -9.03
CA ALA A 295 18.44 -13.05 -10.38
C ALA A 295 17.05 -12.38 -10.37
N VAL A 296 16.78 -11.53 -11.34
CA VAL A 296 15.51 -10.77 -11.42
C VAL A 296 15.01 -10.70 -12.85
N CYS A 297 13.68 -10.62 -13.01
CA CYS A 297 13.06 -10.27 -14.28
C CYS A 297 13.24 -8.77 -14.60
N GLY A 298 12.95 -8.41 -15.85
CA GLY A 298 13.02 -7.03 -16.33
C GLY A 298 12.23 -6.04 -15.48
N ASN A 299 10.99 -6.40 -15.10
CA ASN A 299 10.17 -5.56 -14.24
C ASN A 299 10.80 -5.30 -12.87
N THR A 300 11.23 -6.37 -12.18
CA THR A 300 11.87 -6.24 -10.85
C THR A 300 13.16 -5.43 -10.97
N TRP A 301 13.94 -5.61 -12.04
CA TRP A 301 15.13 -4.79 -12.29
C TRP A 301 14.76 -3.29 -12.37
N ARG A 302 13.72 -2.93 -13.14
CA ARG A 302 13.25 -1.54 -13.25
C ARG A 302 12.69 -1.00 -11.95
N MET A 303 11.93 -1.79 -11.19
CA MET A 303 11.41 -1.39 -9.88
C MET A 303 12.52 -1.04 -8.88
N LEU A 304 13.69 -1.67 -9.02
CA LEU A 304 14.87 -1.38 -8.18
C LEU A 304 15.73 -0.26 -8.77
N HIS A 305 15.92 -0.23 -10.09
CA HIS A 305 16.84 0.68 -10.78
C HIS A 305 16.23 2.05 -11.09
N ASP A 306 14.97 2.10 -11.52
CA ASP A 306 14.31 3.31 -12.02
C ASP A 306 13.50 4.02 -10.92
N THR A 307 13.79 3.72 -9.66
CA THR A 307 13.10 4.25 -8.48
C THR A 307 14.10 4.73 -7.42
N ARG A 308 13.58 5.20 -6.29
CA ARG A 308 14.39 5.59 -5.11
C ARG A 308 15.34 4.50 -4.59
N PHE A 309 15.13 3.24 -4.98
CA PHE A 309 15.96 2.13 -4.51
C PHE A 309 17.31 2.03 -5.23
N ALA A 310 17.51 2.70 -6.36
CA ALA A 310 18.68 2.53 -7.23
C ALA A 310 20.03 2.63 -6.50
N GLY A 311 20.16 3.61 -5.58
CA GLY A 311 21.39 3.82 -4.83
C GLY A 311 21.77 2.67 -3.88
N HIS A 312 20.84 1.76 -3.62
CA HIS A 312 20.96 0.67 -2.66
C HIS A 312 21.28 -0.68 -3.29
N PHE A 313 21.42 -0.74 -4.63
CA PHE A 313 21.67 -1.97 -5.37
C PHE A 313 22.83 -1.81 -6.36
N ASP A 314 23.56 -2.90 -6.58
CA ASP A 314 24.39 -3.09 -7.77
C ASP A 314 23.59 -3.84 -8.83
N PHE A 315 23.75 -3.46 -10.10
CA PHE A 315 22.96 -4.00 -11.21
C PHE A 315 23.87 -4.67 -12.25
N TYR A 316 23.45 -5.83 -12.73
CA TYR A 316 24.20 -6.64 -13.69
C TYR A 316 23.27 -7.09 -14.83
N GLY A 317 23.80 -7.07 -16.06
CA GLY A 317 23.04 -7.33 -17.28
C GLY A 317 22.42 -6.07 -17.89
N ASN A 318 21.75 -6.23 -19.03
CA ASN A 318 21.08 -5.17 -19.77
C ASN A 318 19.85 -5.77 -20.50
N PHE A 319 19.11 -4.96 -21.25
CA PHE A 319 17.92 -5.39 -21.99
C PHE A 319 18.22 -5.81 -23.44
N GLU A 320 19.49 -5.96 -23.86
CA GLU A 320 19.86 -6.22 -25.26
C GLU A 320 19.50 -7.63 -25.72
N ARG A 321 19.41 -8.58 -24.80
CA ARG A 321 19.05 -9.97 -25.09
C ARG A 321 17.84 -10.38 -24.27
N HIS A 322 16.91 -11.06 -24.92
CA HIS A 322 15.70 -11.61 -24.31
C HIS A 322 15.79 -13.14 -24.30
N TYR A 323 15.42 -13.75 -23.18
CA TYR A 323 15.50 -15.18 -22.93
C TYR A 323 14.11 -15.84 -22.75
N GLY A 324 13.02 -15.07 -22.91
CA GLY A 324 11.65 -15.53 -22.71
C GLY A 324 11.13 -15.21 -21.31
N ILE A 325 10.17 -15.99 -20.81
CA ILE A 325 9.56 -15.78 -19.50
C ILE A 325 10.53 -16.11 -18.37
N PHE A 326 10.64 -15.21 -17.40
CA PHE A 326 11.45 -15.42 -16.21
C PHE A 326 10.98 -16.64 -15.40
N PRO A 327 11.89 -17.55 -15.02
CA PRO A 327 11.53 -18.77 -14.30
C PRO A 327 10.71 -18.49 -13.03
N GLY A 328 9.61 -19.22 -12.86
CA GLY A 328 8.77 -19.11 -11.66
C GLY A 328 7.67 -18.04 -11.70
N CYS A 329 7.54 -17.25 -12.78
CA CYS A 329 6.46 -16.26 -12.91
C CYS A 329 5.08 -16.82 -13.32
N GLY A 330 4.86 -18.14 -13.22
CA GLY A 330 3.54 -18.76 -13.37
C GLY A 330 2.97 -18.79 -14.80
N MET A 331 3.65 -18.17 -15.77
CA MET A 331 3.31 -18.21 -17.20
C MET A 331 4.20 -19.28 -17.86
N GLY A 332 3.60 -20.41 -18.26
CA GLY A 332 4.30 -21.44 -19.04
C GLY A 332 4.44 -21.05 -20.51
N ILE A 333 5.46 -21.59 -21.19
CA ILE A 333 5.58 -21.48 -22.65
C ILE A 333 4.38 -22.22 -23.27
N PRO A 334 3.58 -21.58 -24.15
CA PRO A 334 2.34 -22.17 -24.68
C PRO A 334 2.57 -23.18 -25.82
N PHE A 335 3.82 -23.45 -26.17
CA PHE A 335 4.20 -24.33 -27.26
C PHE A 335 4.83 -25.61 -26.71
N ASP A 336 4.42 -26.76 -27.26
CA ASP A 336 5.04 -28.05 -26.96
C ASP A 336 6.42 -28.12 -27.61
N ASP A 337 7.46 -27.73 -26.88
CA ASP A 337 8.82 -28.06 -27.27
C ASP A 337 9.10 -29.50 -26.84
N GLY A 338 9.49 -30.36 -27.79
CA GLY A 338 9.78 -31.79 -27.57
C GLY A 338 10.96 -32.11 -26.65
N ALA A 339 11.35 -31.19 -25.76
CA ALA A 339 12.29 -31.41 -24.67
C ALA A 339 11.51 -31.90 -23.44
N SER A 340 11.44 -33.22 -23.32
CA SER A 340 10.91 -34.01 -22.21
C SER A 340 10.93 -33.35 -20.83
N ASP A 341 9.74 -33.22 -20.26
CA ASP A 341 9.47 -33.21 -18.83
C ASP A 341 10.10 -34.46 -18.16
N GLU A 342 11.27 -34.30 -17.55
CA GLU A 342 11.73 -35.16 -16.46
C GLU A 342 11.90 -34.31 -15.20
N GLN A 343 10.79 -33.87 -14.61
CA GLN A 343 10.63 -33.75 -13.15
C GLN A 343 9.23 -33.24 -12.80
N LYS A 344 8.27 -34.16 -12.70
CA LYS A 344 7.11 -34.05 -11.80
C LYS A 344 6.45 -35.41 -11.63
N SER A 345 7.09 -36.27 -10.85
CA SER A 345 6.43 -37.42 -10.24
C SER A 345 6.87 -37.57 -8.78
N SER A 346 6.04 -37.07 -7.86
CA SER A 346 5.80 -37.59 -6.50
C SER A 346 5.34 -36.42 -5.60
N GLY A 347 4.18 -36.41 -4.96
CA GLY A 347 3.20 -37.48 -4.82
C GLY A 347 1.89 -36.95 -4.25
N CYS A 348 0.80 -37.60 -4.68
CA CYS A 348 -0.38 -37.78 -3.87
C CYS A 348 -0.24 -39.13 -3.15
N CYS A 349 -0.43 -39.14 -1.84
CA CYS A 349 -0.95 -40.26 -1.06
C CYS A 349 -1.78 -39.66 0.08
#